data_AF-A0A7Y2QC51-F1
#
_entry.id   AF-A0A7Y2QC51-F1
#
_cell.length_a   1.000
_cell.length_b   1.000
_cell.length_c   1.000
_cell.angle_alpha   90.00
_cell.angle_beta   90.00
_cell.angle_gamma   90.00
#
_symmetry.space_group_name_H-M   'P 1'
#
loop_
_entity.id
_entity.type
_entity.pdbx_description
1 polymer ?
#
loop_
_entity_poly.entity_id
_entity_poly.type
_entity_poly.pdbx_seq_one_letter_code
_entity_poly.pdbx_strand_id
1 'polypeptide(L)'
;MTSSRNSEAANIPRDPHGQSTTTRARAAVVEKKDAPFVMQDVTVEAPRPDEVLVRMVATGICATDAHVRQQLMPTPLPAILGHEGAGIVVRTGTSVTHLKPGDHVVLSDHASTKCKPSLSTPAAYCGTGEATHARGRW
;
A
#
# COMPACT_ATOMS: atom_id res chain seq x y z
N MET A 1 28.56 -28.17 -4.68
CA MET A 1 27.93 -28.50 -3.38
C MET A 1 28.66 -27.64 -2.35
N THR A 2 28.13 -26.54 -1.84
CA THR A 2 26.94 -26.42 -1.01
C THR A 2 26.23 -25.09 -1.24
N SER A 3 24.94 -25.15 -1.59
CA SER A 3 24.02 -24.02 -1.61
C SER A 3 23.85 -23.51 -0.18
N SER A 4 24.40 -22.34 0.14
CA SER A 4 23.99 -21.55 1.30
C SER A 4 22.53 -21.11 1.10
N ARG A 5 21.59 -21.93 1.58
CA ARG A 5 20.20 -21.48 1.76
C ARG A 5 20.23 -20.49 2.93
N ASN A 6 20.06 -19.21 2.62
CA ASN A 6 19.98 -18.12 3.59
C ASN A 6 19.12 -18.51 4.79
N SER A 7 19.72 -18.45 5.97
CA SER A 7 19.13 -18.70 7.29
C SER A 7 18.15 -17.63 7.77
N GLU A 8 17.74 -16.70 6.90
CA GLU A 8 16.84 -15.58 7.25
C GLU A 8 15.35 -15.96 7.34
N ALA A 9 14.95 -17.16 6.93
CA ALA A 9 13.56 -17.60 7.03
C ALA A 9 13.15 -18.00 8.48
N ALA A 10 14.10 -18.08 9.40
CA ALA A 10 13.92 -18.79 10.67
C ALA A 10 13.17 -18.03 11.78
N ASN A 11 12.79 -16.75 11.60
CA ASN A 11 12.12 -16.02 12.68
C ASN A 11 11.15 -14.92 12.23
N ILE A 12 10.47 -15.09 11.08
CA ILE A 12 9.41 -14.15 10.72
C ILE A 12 8.20 -14.46 11.62
N PRO A 13 7.67 -13.48 12.40
CA PRO A 13 6.54 -13.74 13.27
C PRO A 13 5.34 -14.24 12.44
N ARG A 14 4.53 -15.11 13.03
CA ARG A 14 3.37 -15.72 12.37
C ARG A 14 2.09 -15.34 13.08
N ASP A 15 1.02 -15.16 12.31
CA ASP A 15 -0.32 -14.95 12.83
C ASP A 15 -0.89 -16.27 13.41
N PRO A 16 -2.06 -16.24 14.09
CA PRO A 16 -2.68 -17.45 14.64
C PRO A 16 -3.02 -18.54 13.61
N HIS A 17 -2.97 -18.22 12.32
CA HIS A 17 -3.21 -19.13 11.20
C HIS A 17 -1.89 -19.61 10.56
N GLY A 18 -0.74 -19.31 11.16
CA GLY A 18 0.57 -19.75 10.72
C GLY A 18 1.15 -18.99 9.52
N GLN A 19 0.53 -17.87 9.10
CA GLN A 19 1.02 -17.05 8.01
C GLN A 19 1.98 -15.97 8.52
N SER A 20 2.98 -15.63 7.71
CA SER A 20 3.92 -14.53 8.02
C SER A 20 3.18 -13.24 8.35
N THR A 21 3.51 -12.58 9.47
CA THR A 21 2.94 -11.28 9.87
C THR A 21 3.52 -10.11 9.08
N THR A 22 4.54 -10.36 8.25
CA THR A 22 5.14 -9.35 7.39
C THR A 22 5.48 -9.91 6.00
N THR A 23 5.65 -9.02 5.03
CA THR A 23 6.02 -9.33 3.65
C THR A 23 7.14 -8.40 3.20
N ARG A 24 8.27 -8.94 2.74
CA ARG A 24 9.33 -8.12 2.14
C ARG A 24 8.94 -7.65 0.74
N ALA A 25 9.25 -6.40 0.43
CA ALA A 25 9.01 -5.79 -0.87
C ALA A 25 10.11 -4.77 -1.20
N ARG A 26 10.08 -4.24 -2.42
CA ARG A 26 10.87 -3.06 -2.82
C ARG A 26 9.95 -1.91 -3.13
N ALA A 27 10.30 -0.71 -2.68
CA ALA A 27 9.51 0.49 -2.89
C ALA A 27 10.38 1.69 -3.28
N ALA A 28 9.81 2.61 -4.04
CA ALA A 28 10.42 3.89 -4.36
C ALA A 28 10.10 4.91 -3.26
N VAL A 29 11.10 5.26 -2.46
CA VAL A 29 10.95 6.15 -1.29
C VAL A 29 11.47 7.54 -1.63
N VAL A 30 10.73 8.57 -1.21
CA VAL A 30 11.16 9.97 -1.18
C VAL A 30 11.47 10.34 0.26
N GLU A 31 12.74 10.56 0.57
CA GLU A 31 13.22 10.81 1.94
C GLU A 31 12.87 12.21 2.47
N LYS A 32 13.03 13.22 1.61
CA LYS A 32 12.83 14.63 1.94
C LYS A 32 12.44 15.40 0.70
N LYS A 33 11.99 16.65 0.88
CA LYS A 33 11.62 17.56 -0.20
C LYS A 33 12.67 17.54 -1.32
N ASP A 34 12.19 17.40 -2.56
CA ASP A 34 12.98 17.38 -3.80
C ASP A 34 14.00 16.22 -3.94
N ALA A 35 14.13 15.32 -2.96
CA ALA A 35 14.98 14.15 -3.08
C ALA A 35 14.50 13.23 -4.22
N PRO A 36 15.39 12.54 -4.94
CA PRO A 36 14.97 11.58 -5.95
C PRO A 36 14.21 10.42 -5.33
N PHE A 37 13.45 9.69 -6.14
CA PHE A 37 12.92 8.40 -5.78
C PHE A 37 14.07 7.40 -5.65
N VAL A 38 14.20 6.76 -4.49
CA VAL A 38 15.23 5.74 -4.24
C VAL A 38 14.56 4.41 -3.97
N MET A 39 14.97 3.37 -4.69
CA MET A 39 14.48 2.01 -4.46
C MET A 39 15.09 1.44 -3.17
N GLN A 40 14.25 1.12 -2.19
CA GLN A 40 14.63 0.56 -0.90
C GLN A 40 13.91 -0.77 -0.65
N ASP A 41 14.53 -1.66 0.11
CA ASP A 41 13.85 -2.84 0.66
C ASP A 41 12.98 -2.41 1.85
N VAL A 42 11.75 -2.90 1.88
CA VAL A 42 10.74 -2.57 2.91
C VAL A 42 10.05 -3.83 3.41
N THR A 43 9.47 -3.76 4.61
CA THR A 43 8.77 -4.84 5.30
C THR A 43 7.33 -4.43 5.57
N VAL A 44 6.43 -4.81 4.67
CA VAL A 44 4.99 -4.52 4.77
C VAL A 44 4.35 -5.42 5.82
N GLU A 45 3.60 -4.86 6.75
CA GLU A 45 2.85 -5.62 7.75
C GLU A 45 1.69 -6.42 7.12
N ALA A 46 1.22 -7.45 7.82
CA ALA A 46 0.00 -8.16 7.44
C ALA A 46 -1.22 -7.21 7.50
N PRO A 47 -2.21 -7.38 6.59
CA PRO A 47 -3.38 -6.52 6.56
C PRO A 47 -4.18 -6.63 7.86
N ARG A 48 -4.64 -5.48 8.37
CA ARG A 48 -5.65 -5.38 9.44
C ARG A 48 -6.99 -5.96 8.97
N PRO A 49 -7.98 -6.16 9.86
CA PRO A 49 -9.24 -6.80 9.49
C PRO A 49 -9.95 -6.22 8.26
N ASP A 50 -9.89 -4.91 8.03
CA ASP A 50 -10.55 -4.21 6.93
C ASP A 50 -9.61 -3.87 5.75
N GLU A 51 -8.40 -4.41 5.73
CA GLU A 51 -7.39 -4.13 4.71
C GLU A 51 -7.17 -5.30 3.75
N VAL A 52 -6.54 -5.00 2.61
CA VAL A 52 -6.06 -6.00 1.66
C VAL A 52 -4.58 -5.76 1.37
N LEU A 53 -3.81 -6.84 1.31
CA LEU A 53 -2.43 -6.81 0.84
C LEU A 53 -2.43 -7.16 -0.66
N VAL A 54 -1.92 -6.22 -1.46
CA VAL A 54 -1.88 -6.33 -2.92
C VAL A 54 -0.43 -6.44 -3.37
N ARG A 55 -0.13 -7.43 -4.22
CA ARG A 55 1.12 -7.45 -4.97
C ARG A 55 0.94 -6.60 -6.21
N MET A 56 1.62 -5.46 -6.23
CA MET A 56 1.60 -4.55 -7.37
C MET A 56 2.18 -5.22 -8.61
N VAL A 57 1.50 -5.04 -9.74
CA VAL A 57 1.95 -5.49 -11.07
C VAL A 57 2.49 -4.30 -11.86
N ALA A 58 1.78 -3.18 -11.80
CA ALA A 58 2.19 -1.93 -12.43
C ALA A 58 1.59 -0.73 -11.68
N THR A 59 2.20 0.44 -11.85
CA THR A 59 1.62 1.71 -11.42
C THR A 59 2.00 2.82 -12.39
N GLY A 60 1.07 3.77 -12.60
CA GLY A 60 1.34 5.00 -13.35
C GLY A 60 2.24 5.97 -12.58
N ILE A 61 2.82 6.92 -13.30
CA ILE A 61 3.51 8.08 -12.72
C ILE A 61 2.71 9.32 -13.12
N CYS A 62 2.16 10.00 -12.12
CA CYS A 62 1.34 11.18 -12.31
C CYS A 62 2.10 12.44 -11.89
N ALA A 63 1.72 13.59 -12.43
CA ALA A 63 2.26 14.88 -12.01
C ALA A 63 2.06 15.14 -10.50
N THR A 64 0.98 14.60 -9.93
CA THR A 64 0.70 14.67 -8.48
C THR A 64 1.80 14.02 -7.64
N ASP A 65 2.41 12.92 -8.09
CA ASP A 65 3.53 12.30 -7.37
C ASP A 65 4.74 13.25 -7.31
N ALA A 66 4.99 13.99 -8.39
CA ALA A 66 6.03 15.02 -8.44
C ALA A 66 5.69 16.21 -7.51
N HIS A 67 4.43 16.67 -7.49
CA HIS A 67 3.99 17.75 -6.60
C HIS A 67 4.14 17.38 -5.13
N VAL A 68 3.83 16.13 -4.74
CA VAL A 68 4.04 15.63 -3.38
C VAL A 68 5.53 15.57 -3.03
N ARG A 69 6.36 15.03 -3.93
CA ARG A 69 7.83 15.00 -3.77
C ARG A 69 8.42 16.41 -3.58
N GLN A 70 7.91 17.38 -4.32
CA GLN A 70 8.30 18.80 -4.24
C GLN A 70 7.68 19.53 -3.02
N GLN A 71 6.83 18.84 -2.25
CA GLN A 71 6.08 19.42 -1.12
C GLN A 71 5.22 20.63 -1.54
N LEU A 72 4.72 20.63 -2.78
CA LEU A 72 3.66 21.53 -3.25
C LEU A 72 2.28 21.06 -2.77
N MET A 73 2.17 19.75 -2.50
CA MET A 73 1.07 19.12 -1.78
C MET A 73 1.63 18.51 -0.49
N PRO A 74 1.15 18.93 0.69
CA PRO A 74 1.78 18.56 1.96
C PRO A 74 1.44 17.11 2.35
N THR A 75 2.28 16.16 1.95
CA THR A 75 2.32 14.79 2.49
C THR A 75 3.56 14.62 3.37
N PRO A 76 3.44 14.06 4.59
CA PRO A 76 4.60 13.80 5.45
C PRO A 76 5.64 12.91 4.75
N LEU A 77 6.92 13.25 4.89
CA LEU A 77 8.06 12.46 4.39
C LEU A 77 8.83 11.83 5.58
N PRO A 78 9.49 10.66 5.41
CA PRO A 78 9.63 9.90 4.17
C PRO A 78 8.33 9.25 3.69
N ALA A 79 8.16 9.11 2.37
CA ALA A 79 6.95 8.54 1.79
C ALA A 79 7.24 7.61 0.60
N ILE A 80 6.41 6.57 0.48
CA ILE A 80 6.23 5.78 -0.75
C ILE A 80 5.02 6.39 -1.47
N LEU A 81 5.23 6.88 -2.69
CA LEU A 81 4.19 7.52 -3.51
C LEU A 81 3.61 6.52 -4.53
N GLY A 82 2.76 7.00 -5.43
CA GLY A 82 2.05 6.18 -6.43
C GLY A 82 0.62 5.87 -5.99
N HIS A 83 -0.33 6.44 -6.72
CA HIS A 83 -1.78 6.32 -6.46
C HIS A 83 -2.55 5.70 -7.63
N GLU A 84 -1.87 5.33 -8.71
CA GLU A 84 -2.46 4.77 -9.94
C GLU A 84 -2.00 3.32 -10.14
N GLY A 85 -2.26 2.47 -9.14
CA GLY A 85 -1.74 1.11 -9.09
C GLY A 85 -2.71 0.03 -9.59
N ALA A 86 -2.19 -1.03 -10.21
CA ALA A 86 -2.93 -2.26 -10.48
C ALA A 86 -2.14 -3.48 -10.01
N GLY A 87 -2.83 -4.48 -9.46
CA GLY A 87 -2.17 -5.61 -8.83
C GLY A 87 -3.10 -6.79 -8.56
N ILE A 88 -2.56 -7.74 -7.81
CA ILE A 88 -3.24 -8.98 -7.46
C ILE A 88 -3.32 -9.09 -5.93
N VAL A 89 -4.51 -9.36 -5.40
CA VAL A 89 -4.72 -9.57 -3.96
C VAL A 89 -3.92 -10.80 -3.52
N VAL A 90 -3.10 -10.64 -2.49
CA VAL A 90 -2.29 -11.73 -1.90
C VAL A 90 -2.90 -12.18 -0.58
N ARG A 91 -3.45 -11.25 0.20
CA ARG A 91 -4.10 -11.54 1.49
C ARG A 91 -5.19 -10.52 1.77
N THR A 92 -6.20 -10.94 2.51
CA THR A 92 -7.29 -10.09 2.99
C THR A 92 -7.35 -10.13 4.50
N GLY A 93 -7.76 -9.02 5.11
CA GLY A 93 -8.16 -8.97 6.51
C GLY A 93 -9.43 -9.79 6.77
N THR A 94 -9.67 -10.12 8.03
CA THR A 94 -10.79 -10.98 8.46
C THR A 94 -12.18 -10.38 8.23
N SER A 95 -12.29 -9.05 8.09
CA SER A 95 -13.55 -8.34 7.82
C SER A 95 -13.79 -8.08 6.33
N VAL A 96 -12.84 -8.42 5.45
CA VAL A 96 -13.00 -8.25 3.99
C VAL A 96 -13.78 -9.44 3.43
N THR A 97 -14.97 -9.16 2.90
CA THR A 97 -15.91 -10.19 2.41
C THR A 97 -16.11 -10.19 0.89
N HIS A 98 -15.62 -9.18 0.19
CA HIS A 98 -15.92 -8.92 -1.23
C HIS A 98 -14.71 -9.09 -2.16
N LEU A 99 -13.53 -9.41 -1.60
CA LEU A 99 -12.30 -9.71 -2.32
C LEU A 99 -11.68 -10.97 -1.73
N LYS A 100 -10.89 -11.70 -2.54
CA LYS A 100 -10.13 -12.86 -2.11
C LYS A 100 -8.74 -12.89 -2.76
N PRO A 101 -7.75 -13.62 -2.19
CA PRO A 101 -6.48 -13.84 -2.83
C PRO A 101 -6.63 -14.34 -4.28
N GLY A 102 -5.83 -13.76 -5.19
CA GLY A 102 -5.88 -14.03 -6.62
C GLY A 102 -6.73 -13.05 -7.44
N ASP A 103 -7.62 -12.27 -6.80
CA ASP A 103 -8.40 -11.27 -7.54
C ASP A 103 -7.50 -10.14 -8.06
N HIS A 104 -7.79 -9.67 -9.28
CA HIS A 104 -7.12 -8.52 -9.90
C HIS A 104 -7.84 -7.24 -9.48
N VAL A 105 -7.07 -6.24 -9.03
CA VAL A 105 -7.60 -5.00 -8.48
C VAL A 105 -6.88 -3.78 -9.06
N VAL A 106 -7.61 -2.67 -9.15
CA VAL A 106 -7.09 -1.34 -9.43
C VAL A 106 -7.29 -0.49 -8.18
N LEU A 107 -6.28 0.29 -7.81
CA LEU A 107 -6.33 1.21 -6.69
C LEU A 107 -7.03 2.50 -7.11
N SER A 108 -7.93 2.99 -6.26
CA SER A 108 -8.63 4.26 -6.41
C SER A 108 -8.29 5.14 -5.21
N ASP A 109 -7.96 6.41 -5.45
CA ASP A 109 -7.50 7.34 -4.43
C ASP A 109 -8.62 7.83 -3.49
N HIS A 110 -9.88 7.81 -3.94
CA HIS A 110 -10.96 8.56 -3.28
C HIS A 110 -12.33 7.89 -3.35
N ALA A 111 -12.49 6.71 -2.74
CA ALA A 111 -13.82 6.15 -2.54
C ALA A 111 -14.00 5.56 -1.13
N SER A 112 -14.58 6.34 -0.22
CA SER A 112 -15.23 5.76 0.94
C SER A 112 -16.54 5.11 0.52
N THR A 113 -16.74 3.83 0.83
CA THR A 113 -18.05 3.18 0.72
C THR A 113 -19.02 3.61 1.83
N LYS A 114 -18.54 4.39 2.81
CA LYS A 114 -19.34 4.83 3.98
C LYS A 114 -20.21 6.06 3.70
N CYS A 115 -19.91 6.82 2.66
CA CYS A 115 -20.77 7.91 2.22
C CYS A 115 -21.61 7.43 1.05
N LYS A 116 -22.93 7.65 1.13
CA LYS A 116 -23.80 7.44 -0.01
C LYS A 116 -23.57 8.61 -0.98
N PRO A 117 -23.02 8.36 -2.17
CA PRO A 117 -22.84 9.43 -3.14
C PRO A 117 -24.19 10.06 -3.46
N SER A 118 -24.21 11.39 -3.51
CA SER A 118 -25.37 12.18 -3.89
C SER A 118 -24.97 13.19 -4.97
N LEU A 119 -25.95 13.84 -5.59
CA LEU A 119 -25.67 14.96 -6.51
C LEU A 119 -24.90 16.11 -5.83
N SER A 120 -25.05 16.27 -4.52
CA SER A 120 -24.34 17.28 -3.72
C SER A 120 -23.00 16.81 -3.17
N THR A 121 -22.70 15.51 -3.20
CA THR A 121 -21.41 14.94 -2.79
C THR A 121 -21.12 13.69 -3.62
N PRO A 122 -20.54 13.88 -4.82
CA PRO A 122 -20.08 12.77 -5.64
C PRO A 122 -19.10 11.89 -4.87
N ALA A 123 -19.03 10.60 -5.22
CA ALA A 123 -18.15 9.63 -4.54
C ALA A 123 -16.69 10.11 -4.44
N ALA A 124 -16.21 10.79 -5.48
CA ALA A 124 -14.87 11.38 -5.56
C ALA A 124 -14.55 12.42 -4.47
N TYR A 125 -15.57 13.02 -3.85
CA TYR A 125 -15.41 14.02 -2.79
C TYR A 125 -15.75 13.47 -1.40
N CYS A 126 -15.89 12.16 -1.27
CA CYS A 126 -16.08 11.57 0.04
C CYS A 126 -14.77 11.58 0.85
N GLY A 127 -14.65 12.57 1.74
CA GLY A 127 -13.45 12.91 2.49
C GLY A 127 -13.00 11.95 3.59
N THR A 128 -12.87 10.64 3.33
CA THR A 128 -12.20 9.71 4.27
C THR A 128 -10.86 9.17 3.75
N GLY A 129 -10.38 9.60 2.59
CA GLY A 129 -9.21 9.02 1.90
C GLY A 129 -7.85 9.23 2.57
N GLU A 130 -7.71 10.21 3.47
CA GLU A 130 -6.42 10.52 4.09
C GLU A 130 -6.06 9.59 5.27
N ALA A 131 -7.06 8.98 5.94
CA ALA A 131 -6.83 8.24 7.18
C ALA A 131 -6.19 6.85 7.00
N THR A 132 -6.24 6.27 5.80
CA THR A 132 -5.64 4.96 5.49
C THR A 132 -4.22 5.05 4.96
N HIS A 133 -3.80 6.19 4.41
CA HIS A 133 -2.49 6.36 3.77
C HIS A 133 -1.37 6.78 4.74
N ALA A 134 -1.68 7.01 6.02
CA ALA A 134 -0.77 7.65 6.95
C ALA A 134 -0.08 6.67 7.91
N ARG A 135 1.22 6.41 7.60
CA ARG A 135 2.37 6.13 8.50
C ARG A 135 2.83 4.67 8.63
N GLY A 136 4.08 4.45 8.20
CA GLY A 136 5.08 3.63 8.90
C GLY A 136 4.81 2.13 9.06
N ARG A 137 3.96 1.54 8.22
CA ARG A 137 3.71 0.08 8.19
C ARG A 137 4.36 -0.58 6.97
N TRP A 138 5.60 -0.19 6.69
CA TRP A 138 6.52 -0.78 5.73
C TRP A 138 7.95 -0.62 6.22
#